data_AF-A0A8B9PC61-F1
#
_entry.id   AF-A0A8B9PC61-F1
#
_cell.length_a   1.000
_cell.length_b   1.000
_cell.length_c   1.000
_cell.angle_alpha   90.00
_cell.angle_beta   90.00
_cell.angle_gamma   90.00
#
_symmetry.space_group_name_H-M   'P 1'
#
loop_
_entity.id
_entity.type
_entity.pdbx_description
1 polymer ?
#
loop_
_entity_poly.entity_id
_entity_poly.type
_entity_poly.pdbx_seq_one_letter_code
_entity_poly.pdbx_strand_id
1 'polypeptide(L)'
;MKDLGVKVVFSKGLAIDGMTLRTLKEDGYKAVFIGIGLPEPNRDSIFQGLRMDQGFYTSKDFLPLVAMASKPGMCACHSPLPSIHGTVIVLGAGDTAFDCATSALRCGAHRVFVVFRKGFTNIRAVPEEVELAKEEKCEFLPFLSPQKVVLRGEQIVAMEFVRTEQDKDGNWKEDVDQVVRLKADVVISAFGSVLSDTKVREAMTPVKFNRWGLPEVDPETMQTSEPWVFAGGDIGGLANTTVESVNDGKQASWYMHRYIQSLYGAAVSTTPELPLFYTPIDLVDISVEMAGLKFPNPFGLASATPTTSSSMIRRAFEAGWGFSVTKTFSLDKDIVTNVSPRIVRGVTSGPIYGPGQGSFLNIELISEKTAAYWCRSIAELKADFPNHILIASIMSSYSKDDWTELSKMAEVAGADALELNLSCPHGMGERGMGLACGQDPELVRNICPDPKCH
;
A
#
# COMPACT_ATOMS: atom_id res chain seq x y z
N MET A 1 14.06 -8.53 -2.40
CA MET A 1 14.06 -9.30 -3.68
C MET A 1 15.26 -10.23 -3.77
N LYS A 2 16.50 -9.72 -3.83
CA LYS A 2 17.71 -10.57 -3.93
C LYS A 2 17.87 -11.52 -2.74
N ASP A 3 17.46 -11.09 -1.54
CA ASP A 3 17.49 -11.93 -0.33
C ASP A 3 16.57 -13.17 -0.43
N LEU A 4 15.57 -13.14 -1.32
CA LEU A 4 14.71 -14.28 -1.63
C LEU A 4 15.31 -15.20 -2.71
N GLY A 5 16.57 -14.97 -3.12
CA GLY A 5 17.27 -15.78 -4.12
C GLY A 5 17.03 -15.39 -5.58
N VAL A 6 16.32 -14.29 -5.85
CA VAL A 6 16.07 -13.81 -7.22
C VAL A 6 17.38 -13.40 -7.89
N LYS A 7 17.67 -14.03 -9.04
CA LYS A 7 18.86 -13.75 -9.86
C LYS A 7 18.55 -12.66 -10.87
N VAL A 8 19.46 -11.70 -11.02
CA VAL A 8 19.38 -10.64 -12.03
C VAL A 8 20.59 -10.74 -12.95
N VAL A 9 20.34 -10.85 -14.26
CA VAL A 9 21.38 -10.96 -15.29
C VAL A 9 21.23 -9.76 -16.22
N PHE A 10 22.23 -8.88 -16.23
CA PHE A 10 22.24 -7.69 -17.08
C PHE A 10 22.70 -8.03 -18.51
N SER A 11 22.50 -7.08 -19.45
CA SER A 11 22.93 -7.19 -20.85
C SER A 11 22.35 -8.41 -21.59
N LYS A 12 21.14 -8.80 -21.22
CA LYS A 12 20.35 -9.86 -21.86
C LYS A 12 19.01 -9.25 -22.29
N GLY A 13 18.96 -8.77 -23.53
CA GLY A 13 17.76 -8.17 -24.13
C GLY A 13 16.83 -9.20 -24.76
N LEU A 14 15.54 -8.90 -24.77
CA LEU A 14 14.53 -9.62 -25.55
C LEU A 14 14.53 -9.07 -26.98
N ALA A 15 15.06 -9.82 -27.93
CA ALA A 15 15.14 -9.47 -29.35
C ALA A 15 15.48 -10.72 -30.18
N ILE A 16 15.18 -10.72 -31.48
CA ILE A 16 15.39 -11.90 -32.35
C ILE A 16 16.87 -12.32 -32.46
N ASP A 17 17.80 -11.39 -32.25
CA ASP A 17 19.24 -11.59 -32.17
C ASP A 17 19.77 -11.80 -30.73
N GLY A 18 18.86 -11.85 -29.75
CA GLY A 18 19.11 -12.05 -28.34
C GLY A 18 18.25 -13.17 -27.75
N MET A 19 17.59 -12.90 -26.62
CA MET A 19 16.64 -13.84 -26.03
C MET A 19 15.29 -13.72 -26.76
N THR A 20 14.66 -14.86 -27.00
CA THR A 20 13.29 -14.94 -27.52
C THR A 20 12.46 -15.87 -26.64
N LEU A 21 11.12 -15.81 -26.76
CA LEU A 21 10.27 -16.79 -26.09
C LEU A 21 10.61 -18.22 -26.54
N ARG A 22 10.92 -18.42 -27.82
CA ARG A 22 11.31 -19.74 -28.32
C ARG A 22 12.57 -20.27 -27.62
N THR A 23 13.64 -19.47 -27.56
CA THR A 23 14.90 -19.90 -26.93
C THR A 23 14.71 -20.13 -25.44
N LEU A 24 13.92 -19.31 -24.75
CA LEU A 24 13.60 -19.54 -23.32
C LEU A 24 12.84 -20.85 -23.11
N LYS A 25 11.93 -21.20 -24.02
CA LYS A 25 11.22 -22.48 -23.95
C LYS A 25 12.17 -23.67 -24.21
N GLU A 26 13.08 -23.54 -25.18
CA GLU A 26 14.11 -24.54 -25.49
C GLU A 26 15.11 -24.73 -24.34
N ASP A 27 15.47 -23.65 -23.65
CA ASP A 27 16.31 -23.66 -22.43
C ASP A 27 15.58 -24.25 -21.20
N GLY A 28 14.30 -24.62 -21.35
CA GLY A 28 13.53 -25.34 -20.33
C GLY A 28 12.80 -24.45 -19.32
N TYR A 29 12.73 -23.14 -19.54
CA TYR A 29 11.94 -22.24 -18.68
C TYR A 29 10.46 -22.62 -18.73
N LYS A 30 9.83 -22.69 -17.56
CA LYS A 30 8.43 -23.15 -17.44
C LYS A 30 7.42 -22.03 -17.61
N ALA A 31 7.76 -20.81 -17.22
CA ALA A 31 6.91 -19.64 -17.39
C ALA A 31 7.78 -18.39 -17.60
N VAL A 32 7.22 -17.40 -18.29
CA VAL A 32 7.88 -16.11 -18.57
C VAL A 32 6.94 -14.96 -18.22
N PHE A 33 7.50 -13.92 -17.60
CA PHE A 33 6.84 -12.63 -17.42
C PHE A 33 7.53 -11.57 -18.28
N ILE A 34 6.77 -10.87 -19.11
CA ILE A 34 7.24 -9.79 -19.97
C ILE A 34 6.94 -8.46 -19.26
N GLY A 35 8.00 -7.84 -18.73
CA GLY A 35 7.94 -6.56 -18.02
C GLY A 35 8.96 -5.56 -18.57
N ILE A 36 9.14 -5.49 -19.89
CA ILE A 36 10.16 -4.66 -20.55
C ILE A 36 9.77 -3.17 -20.66
N GLY A 37 8.55 -2.82 -20.27
CA GLY A 37 7.98 -1.49 -20.41
C GLY A 37 7.80 -1.06 -21.87
N LEU A 38 7.84 0.25 -22.13
CA LEU A 38 7.83 0.83 -23.48
C LEU A 38 9.20 1.44 -23.80
N PRO A 39 10.09 0.71 -24.51
CA PRO A 39 11.50 1.08 -24.61
C PRO A 39 11.76 2.32 -25.46
N GLU A 40 11.04 2.49 -26.58
CA GLU A 40 11.34 3.54 -27.55
C GLU A 40 10.54 4.83 -27.30
N PRO A 41 11.09 6.02 -27.61
CA PRO A 41 10.32 7.26 -27.55
C PRO A 41 9.27 7.32 -28.66
N ASN A 42 8.12 7.91 -28.36
CA ASN A 42 7.16 8.28 -29.40
C ASN A 42 7.71 9.48 -30.19
N ARG A 43 8.08 9.28 -31.45
CA ARG A 43 8.70 10.30 -32.31
C ARG A 43 7.73 10.81 -33.37
N ASP A 44 7.75 12.13 -33.54
CA ASP A 44 7.04 12.82 -34.62
C ASP A 44 7.97 13.01 -35.84
N SER A 45 7.40 12.98 -37.05
CA SER A 45 8.15 13.10 -38.30
C SER A 45 8.81 14.47 -38.47
N ILE A 46 8.28 15.52 -37.84
CA ILE A 46 8.88 16.88 -37.89
C ILE A 46 10.29 16.94 -37.27
N PHE A 47 10.65 15.95 -36.44
CA PHE A 47 11.97 15.87 -35.80
C PHE A 47 12.93 14.92 -36.53
N GLN A 48 12.53 14.36 -37.68
CA GLN A 48 13.35 13.43 -38.41
C GLN A 48 14.68 14.06 -38.82
N GLY A 49 15.78 13.37 -38.52
CA GLY A 49 17.14 13.81 -38.85
C GLY A 49 17.77 14.79 -37.85
N LEU A 50 17.01 15.29 -36.86
CA LEU A 50 17.57 16.12 -35.79
C LEU A 50 18.39 15.28 -34.80
N ARG A 51 19.47 15.87 -34.29
CA ARG A 51 20.43 15.21 -33.41
C ARG A 51 20.66 16.00 -32.11
N MET A 52 21.25 15.34 -31.12
CA MET A 52 21.55 15.94 -29.80
C MET A 52 22.55 17.10 -29.88
N ASP A 53 23.54 17.02 -30.78
CA ASP A 53 24.52 18.09 -31.03
C ASP A 53 23.90 19.35 -31.67
N GLN A 54 22.67 19.24 -32.19
CA GLN A 54 21.88 20.34 -32.73
C GLN A 54 20.91 20.92 -31.68
N GLY A 55 20.83 20.33 -30.49
CA GLY A 55 19.92 20.73 -29.41
C GLY A 55 18.59 19.96 -29.37
N PHE A 56 18.43 18.87 -30.12
CA PHE A 56 17.20 18.07 -30.06
C PHE A 56 17.37 16.80 -29.23
N TYR A 57 16.43 16.54 -28.32
CA TYR A 57 16.35 15.33 -27.52
C TYR A 57 14.93 14.77 -27.54
N THR A 58 14.79 13.45 -27.47
CA THR A 58 13.59 12.87 -26.87
C THR A 58 13.79 12.70 -25.36
N SER A 59 12.70 12.53 -24.61
CA SER A 59 12.78 12.19 -23.18
C SER A 59 13.59 10.92 -22.89
N LYS A 60 13.56 9.94 -23.81
CA LYS A 60 14.37 8.71 -23.75
C LYS A 60 15.86 8.92 -24.06
N ASP A 61 16.23 10.07 -24.59
CA ASP A 61 17.63 10.49 -24.71
C ASP A 61 18.04 11.32 -23.47
N PHE A 62 17.25 12.35 -23.15
CA PHE A 62 17.60 13.38 -22.16
C PHE A 62 17.61 12.87 -20.72
N LEU A 63 16.52 12.24 -20.25
CA LEU A 63 16.39 11.84 -18.85
C LEU A 63 17.43 10.77 -18.45
N PRO A 64 17.76 9.76 -19.29
CA PRO A 64 18.84 8.83 -18.97
C PRO A 64 20.21 9.51 -18.81
N LEU A 65 20.53 10.52 -19.63
CA LEU A 65 21.79 11.26 -19.49
C LEU A 65 21.85 12.02 -18.15
N VAL A 66 20.76 12.70 -17.78
CA VAL A 66 20.66 13.39 -16.49
C VAL A 66 20.74 12.39 -15.33
N ALA A 67 20.05 11.25 -15.44
CA ALA A 67 20.05 10.21 -14.41
C ALA A 67 21.44 9.60 -14.20
N MET A 68 22.15 9.24 -15.28
CA MET A 68 23.51 8.69 -15.19
C MET A 68 24.49 9.68 -14.56
N ALA A 69 24.33 10.98 -14.81
CA ALA A 69 25.18 12.01 -14.23
C ALA A 69 24.87 12.31 -12.75
N SER A 70 23.61 12.13 -12.33
CA SER A 70 23.11 12.57 -11.00
C SER A 70 22.93 11.45 -9.98
N LYS A 71 22.92 10.17 -10.38
CA LYS A 71 22.63 9.04 -9.50
C LYS A 71 23.87 8.16 -9.28
N PRO A 72 24.65 8.37 -8.20
CA PRO A 72 25.78 7.52 -7.86
C PRO A 72 25.38 6.04 -7.77
N GLY A 73 26.20 5.17 -8.38
CA GLY A 73 25.95 3.72 -8.42
C GLY A 73 25.05 3.25 -9.56
N MET A 74 24.45 4.15 -10.36
CA MET A 74 23.64 3.77 -11.52
C MET A 74 24.49 3.32 -12.73
N CYS A 75 25.54 4.08 -13.07
CA CYS A 75 26.55 3.69 -14.07
C CYS A 75 27.91 3.51 -13.40
N ALA A 76 28.73 2.59 -13.92
CA ALA A 76 30.16 2.52 -13.58
C ALA A 76 30.96 3.66 -14.22
N CYS A 77 30.42 4.27 -15.28
CA CYS A 77 30.96 5.39 -15.99
C CYS A 77 30.70 6.71 -15.25
N HIS A 78 31.65 7.65 -15.31
CA HIS A 78 31.39 9.03 -14.90
C HIS A 78 30.81 9.79 -16.09
N SER A 79 29.49 10.01 -16.07
CA SER A 79 28.80 10.80 -17.10
C SER A 79 28.69 12.25 -16.66
N PRO A 80 29.13 13.23 -17.47
CA PRO A 80 28.89 14.63 -17.17
C PRO A 80 27.40 14.94 -17.32
N LEU A 81 26.92 15.92 -16.55
CA LEU A 81 25.58 16.46 -16.74
C LEU A 81 25.47 17.08 -18.16
N PRO A 82 24.35 16.88 -18.89
CA PRO A 82 24.14 17.56 -20.17
C PRO A 82 24.33 19.06 -20.04
N SER A 83 25.13 19.66 -20.92
CA SER A 83 25.35 21.12 -20.93
C SER A 83 24.22 21.78 -21.72
N ILE A 84 23.17 22.22 -21.03
CA ILE A 84 22.04 22.92 -21.65
C ILE A 84 22.15 24.41 -21.33
N HIS A 85 22.11 25.24 -22.37
CA HIS A 85 22.14 26.69 -22.25
C HIS A 85 20.99 27.32 -23.02
N GLY A 86 20.61 28.55 -22.63
CA GLY A 86 19.58 29.30 -23.32
C GLY A 86 18.17 28.82 -22.99
N THR A 87 17.29 28.91 -23.98
CA THR A 87 15.86 28.63 -23.86
C THR A 87 15.53 27.21 -24.30
N VAL A 88 14.86 26.45 -23.44
CA VAL A 88 14.44 25.07 -23.69
C VAL A 88 12.93 25.03 -23.95
N ILE A 89 12.53 24.30 -24.98
CA ILE A 89 11.13 23.92 -25.21
C ILE A 89 10.97 22.44 -24.85
N VAL A 90 10.07 22.12 -23.93
CA VAL A 90 9.65 20.76 -23.63
C VAL A 90 8.24 20.54 -24.18
N LEU A 91 8.07 19.51 -24.99
CA LEU A 91 6.82 19.22 -25.68
C LEU A 91 6.07 18.08 -25.00
N GLY A 92 4.95 18.38 -24.36
CA GLY A 92 4.13 17.40 -23.66
C GLY A 92 3.45 17.97 -22.41
N ALA A 93 2.57 17.15 -21.83
CA ALA A 93 1.81 17.52 -20.61
C ALA A 93 1.53 16.29 -19.73
N GLY A 94 2.42 15.29 -19.72
CA GLY A 94 2.41 14.21 -18.73
C GLY A 94 3.68 14.27 -17.88
N ASP A 95 3.82 13.36 -16.92
CA ASP A 95 4.90 13.34 -15.94
C ASP A 95 6.29 13.50 -16.60
N THR A 96 6.53 12.75 -17.67
CA THR A 96 7.78 12.83 -18.45
C THR A 96 8.13 14.25 -18.92
N ALA A 97 7.14 15.08 -19.26
CA ALA A 97 7.37 16.46 -19.71
C ALA A 97 7.79 17.35 -18.54
N PHE A 98 7.17 17.20 -17.37
CA PHE A 98 7.50 18.00 -16.20
C PHE A 98 8.86 17.60 -15.60
N ASP A 99 9.17 16.30 -15.57
CA ASP A 99 10.52 15.80 -15.26
C ASP A 99 11.58 16.35 -16.21
N CYS A 100 11.30 16.38 -17.53
CA CYS A 100 12.22 16.98 -18.50
C CYS A 100 12.41 18.47 -18.24
N ALA A 101 11.36 19.20 -17.87
CA ALA A 101 11.41 20.63 -17.62
C ALA A 101 12.27 20.98 -16.40
N THR A 102 12.02 20.33 -15.25
CA THR A 102 12.77 20.55 -14.01
C THR A 102 14.22 20.05 -14.14
N SER A 103 14.44 18.93 -14.86
CA SER A 103 15.78 18.41 -15.17
C SER A 103 16.58 19.34 -16.08
N ALA A 104 15.94 20.00 -17.04
CA ALA A 104 16.60 20.98 -17.91
C ALA A 104 17.17 22.17 -17.11
N LEU A 105 16.48 22.61 -16.04
CA LEU A 105 16.98 23.65 -15.14
C LEU A 105 18.26 23.20 -14.43
N ARG A 106 18.36 21.94 -13.98
CA ARG A 106 19.60 21.40 -13.38
C ARG A 106 20.75 21.38 -14.39
N CYS A 107 20.45 21.18 -15.67
CA CYS A 107 21.41 21.17 -16.76
C CYS A 107 21.91 22.56 -17.17
N GLY A 108 21.40 23.64 -16.55
CA GLY A 108 21.83 25.02 -16.80
C GLY A 108 20.93 25.83 -17.73
N ALA A 109 19.73 25.34 -18.05
CA ALA A 109 18.75 26.08 -18.85
C ALA A 109 18.46 27.45 -18.23
N HIS A 110 18.46 28.51 -19.04
CA HIS A 110 18.12 29.86 -18.58
C HIS A 110 16.61 30.03 -18.41
N ARG A 111 15.83 29.39 -19.28
CA ARG A 111 14.36 29.47 -19.32
C ARG A 111 13.80 28.20 -19.93
N VAL A 112 12.68 27.72 -19.39
CA VAL A 112 12.02 26.49 -19.87
C VAL A 112 10.56 26.80 -20.19
N PHE A 113 10.14 26.44 -21.40
CA PHE A 113 8.76 26.46 -21.85
C PHE A 113 8.22 25.03 -21.93
N VAL A 114 7.15 24.73 -21.20
CA VAL A 114 6.38 23.49 -21.35
C VAL A 114 5.22 23.78 -22.29
N VAL A 115 5.27 23.19 -23.48
CA VAL A 115 4.34 23.47 -24.58
C VAL A 115 3.46 22.24 -24.84
N PHE A 116 2.16 22.46 -24.94
CA PHE A 116 1.20 21.36 -25.14
C PHE A 116 0.04 21.75 -26.02
N ARG A 117 -0.43 20.78 -26.82
CA ARG A 117 -1.44 20.96 -27.88
C ARG A 117 -2.88 21.14 -27.39
N LYS A 118 -3.13 21.18 -26.08
CA LYS A 118 -4.46 21.30 -25.47
C LYS A 118 -4.45 22.39 -24.39
N GLY A 119 -5.55 22.55 -23.65
CA GLY A 119 -5.63 23.49 -22.54
C GLY A 119 -5.00 22.98 -21.23
N PHE A 120 -4.86 23.87 -20.24
CA PHE A 120 -4.37 23.52 -18.90
C PHE A 120 -5.22 22.45 -18.21
N THR A 121 -6.54 22.45 -18.43
CA THR A 121 -7.46 21.44 -17.90
C THR A 121 -7.26 20.05 -18.52
N ASN A 122 -6.40 19.93 -19.54
CA ASN A 122 -6.08 18.68 -20.21
C ASN A 122 -4.65 18.17 -19.88
N ILE A 123 -3.97 18.78 -18.91
CA ILE A 123 -2.71 18.24 -18.39
C ILE A 123 -3.00 16.85 -17.79
N ARG A 124 -2.16 15.87 -18.13
CA ARG A 124 -2.30 14.48 -17.71
C ARG A 124 -1.58 14.19 -16.39
N ALA A 125 -0.51 14.94 -16.12
CA ALA A 125 0.22 14.82 -14.86
C ALA A 125 -0.67 15.28 -13.69
N VAL A 126 -0.43 14.71 -12.52
CA VAL A 126 -1.13 15.11 -11.30
C VAL A 126 -0.76 16.55 -10.90
N PRO A 127 -1.64 17.30 -10.23
CA PRO A 127 -1.39 18.71 -9.88
C PRO A 127 -0.08 18.93 -9.12
N GLU A 128 0.31 17.97 -8.27
CA GLU A 128 1.54 18.02 -7.48
C GLU A 128 2.78 18.03 -8.37
N GLU A 129 2.77 17.26 -9.47
CA GLU A 129 3.85 17.20 -10.45
C GLU A 129 3.96 18.52 -11.25
N VAL A 130 2.81 19.09 -11.60
CA VAL A 130 2.75 20.39 -12.30
C VAL A 130 3.27 21.52 -11.43
N GLU A 131 2.97 21.48 -10.12
CA GLU A 131 3.37 22.53 -9.17
C GLU A 131 4.90 22.61 -9.05
N LEU A 132 5.64 21.50 -9.10
CA LEU A 132 7.11 21.49 -9.09
C LEU A 132 7.70 22.35 -10.22
N ALA A 133 7.24 22.14 -11.45
CA ALA A 133 7.70 22.92 -12.60
C ALA A 133 7.28 24.41 -12.49
N LYS A 134 6.10 24.68 -11.92
CA LYS A 134 5.57 26.04 -11.74
C LYS A 134 6.31 26.82 -10.67
N GLU A 135 6.64 26.20 -9.53
CA GLU A 135 7.42 26.82 -8.46
C GLU A 135 8.79 27.26 -8.97
N GLU A 136 9.41 26.42 -9.81
CA GLU A 136 10.69 26.66 -10.49
C GLU A 136 10.60 27.58 -11.73
N LYS A 137 9.46 28.23 -11.93
CA LYS A 137 9.22 29.25 -12.97
C LYS A 137 9.31 28.74 -14.41
N CYS A 138 9.01 27.47 -14.64
CA CYS A 138 8.72 27.00 -15.99
C CYS A 138 7.46 27.72 -16.52
N GLU A 139 7.47 28.09 -17.79
CA GLU A 139 6.34 28.75 -18.45
C GLU A 139 5.53 27.75 -19.24
N PHE A 140 4.21 27.83 -19.12
CA PHE A 140 3.29 26.87 -19.71
C PHE A 140 2.57 27.52 -20.89
N LEU A 141 2.74 26.95 -22.09
CA LEU A 141 2.14 27.45 -23.32
C LEU A 141 1.12 26.43 -23.85
N PRO A 142 -0.17 26.59 -23.52
CA PRO A 142 -1.23 25.71 -23.99
C PRO A 142 -1.59 25.99 -25.45
N PHE A 143 -2.39 25.09 -26.03
CA PHE A 143 -3.00 25.25 -27.36
C PHE A 143 -2.01 25.44 -28.51
N LEU A 144 -0.84 24.79 -28.44
CA LEU A 144 0.19 24.87 -29.48
C LEU A 144 0.56 23.48 -29.99
N SER A 145 0.38 23.27 -31.30
CA SER A 145 0.82 22.07 -32.00
C SER A 145 2.11 22.35 -32.76
N PRO A 146 3.16 21.53 -32.60
CA PRO A 146 4.45 21.75 -33.24
C PRO A 146 4.38 21.51 -34.76
N GLN A 147 4.97 22.39 -35.56
CA GLN A 147 4.96 22.27 -37.03
C GLN A 147 6.36 22.18 -37.64
N LYS A 148 7.29 23.01 -37.18
CA LYS A 148 8.63 23.07 -37.78
C LYS A 148 9.70 23.50 -36.80
N VAL A 149 10.82 22.79 -36.81
CA VAL A 149 12.05 23.23 -36.13
C VAL A 149 12.84 24.12 -37.07
N VAL A 150 13.20 25.31 -36.60
CA VAL A 150 13.97 26.29 -37.37
C VAL A 150 15.44 26.21 -37.01
N LEU A 151 16.26 25.89 -38.00
CA LEU A 151 17.72 25.83 -37.87
C LEU A 151 18.38 27.11 -38.43
N ARG A 152 19.48 27.53 -37.81
CA ARG A 152 20.44 28.47 -38.40
C ARG A 152 21.78 27.77 -38.46
N GLY A 153 22.23 27.43 -39.66
CA GLY A 153 23.31 26.45 -39.81
C GLY A 153 22.82 25.10 -39.30
N GLU A 154 23.57 24.50 -38.39
CA GLU A 154 23.20 23.21 -37.79
C GLU A 154 22.47 23.31 -36.44
N GLN A 155 22.33 24.51 -35.87
CA GLN A 155 21.79 24.71 -34.53
C GLN A 155 20.33 25.16 -34.54
N ILE A 156 19.53 24.66 -33.59
CA ILE A 156 18.15 25.10 -33.37
C ILE A 156 18.18 26.56 -32.87
N VAL A 157 17.32 27.40 -33.47
CA VAL A 157 17.16 28.81 -33.06
C VAL A 157 15.72 29.20 -32.77
N ALA A 158 14.77 28.39 -33.22
CA ALA A 158 13.35 28.57 -32.93
C ALA A 158 12.56 27.30 -33.27
N MET A 159 11.32 27.28 -32.80
CA MET A 159 10.31 26.30 -33.18
C MET A 159 9.02 27.03 -33.57
N GLU A 160 8.43 26.63 -34.68
CA GLU A 160 7.15 27.12 -35.19
C GLU A 160 6.03 26.16 -34.80
N PHE A 161 4.94 26.75 -34.32
CA PHE A 161 3.72 26.10 -33.89
C PHE A 161 2.53 26.71 -34.60
N VAL A 162 1.44 25.95 -34.67
CA VAL A 162 0.11 26.47 -34.99
C VAL A 162 -0.78 26.39 -33.77
N ARG A 163 -1.72 27.32 -33.67
CA ARG A 163 -2.71 27.30 -32.59
C ARG A 163 -3.62 26.08 -32.74
N THR A 164 -3.98 25.48 -31.62
CA THR A 164 -5.03 24.47 -31.56
C THR A 164 -6.27 24.99 -30.85
N GLU A 165 -7.43 24.46 -31.22
CA GLU A 165 -8.67 24.72 -30.51
C GLU A 165 -9.57 23.48 -30.51
N GLN A 166 -10.52 23.46 -29.58
CA GLN A 166 -11.54 22.41 -29.52
C GLN A 166 -12.83 22.95 -30.12
N ASP A 167 -13.38 22.25 -31.11
CA ASP A 167 -14.68 22.60 -31.67
C ASP A 167 -15.83 22.18 -30.74
N LYS A 168 -17.06 22.55 -31.13
CA LYS A 168 -18.28 22.29 -30.35
C LYS A 168 -18.56 20.80 -30.14
N ASP A 169 -18.02 19.94 -31.01
CA ASP A 169 -18.19 18.49 -30.97
C ASP A 169 -17.07 17.81 -30.16
N GLY A 170 -16.15 18.60 -29.61
CA GLY A 170 -15.04 18.11 -28.79
C GLY A 170 -13.81 17.70 -29.60
N ASN A 171 -13.81 17.86 -30.92
CA ASN A 171 -12.67 17.54 -31.77
C ASN A 171 -11.62 18.64 -31.72
N TRP A 172 -10.35 18.25 -31.76
CA TRP A 172 -9.23 19.18 -31.78
C TRP A 172 -8.86 19.53 -33.22
N LYS A 173 -8.74 20.83 -33.51
CA LYS A 173 -8.34 21.36 -34.82
C LYS A 173 -7.08 22.21 -34.69
N GLU A 174 -6.32 22.24 -35.77
CA GLU A 174 -5.17 23.12 -35.94
C GLU A 174 -5.57 24.28 -36.85
N ASP A 175 -5.30 25.51 -36.41
CA ASP A 175 -5.47 26.71 -37.22
C ASP A 175 -4.11 27.08 -37.83
N VAL A 176 -3.94 26.73 -39.11
CA VAL A 176 -2.69 26.92 -39.85
C VAL A 176 -2.34 28.38 -40.12
N ASP A 177 -3.32 29.29 -40.04
CA ASP A 177 -3.10 30.73 -40.24
C ASP A 177 -2.59 31.40 -38.95
N GLN A 178 -2.86 30.79 -37.78
CA GLN A 178 -2.41 31.27 -36.48
C GLN A 178 -1.08 30.64 -36.07
N VAL A 179 0.02 31.14 -36.63
CA VAL A 179 1.39 30.66 -36.38
C VAL A 179 2.04 31.38 -35.20
N VAL A 180 2.69 30.62 -34.33
CA VAL A 180 3.56 31.12 -33.26
C VAL A 180 4.98 30.64 -33.50
N ARG A 181 5.94 31.58 -33.51
CA ARG A 181 7.37 31.26 -33.58
C ARG A 181 8.05 31.57 -32.26
N LEU A 182 8.45 30.52 -31.54
CA LEU A 182 9.10 30.62 -30.24
C LEU A 182 10.60 30.42 -30.41
N LYS A 183 11.42 31.36 -29.92
CA LYS A 183 12.88 31.20 -29.91
C LYS A 183 13.26 30.12 -28.90
N ALA A 184 14.17 29.23 -29.29
CA ALA A 184 14.69 28.17 -28.46
C ALA A 184 16.04 27.70 -28.99
N ASP A 185 16.86 27.22 -28.08
CA ASP A 185 18.18 26.64 -28.34
C ASP A 185 18.11 25.11 -28.22
N VAL A 186 17.19 24.60 -27.40
CA VAL A 186 16.98 23.17 -27.15
C VAL A 186 15.51 22.80 -27.24
N VAL A 187 15.21 21.66 -27.85
CA VAL A 187 13.86 21.07 -27.93
C VAL A 187 13.90 19.66 -27.38
N ILE A 188 13.02 19.36 -26.41
CA ILE A 188 12.87 18.05 -25.77
C ILE A 188 11.47 17.52 -26.04
N SER A 189 11.36 16.41 -26.78
CA SER A 189 10.07 15.75 -27.05
C SER A 189 9.72 14.74 -25.94
N ALA A 190 8.60 14.97 -25.26
CA ALA A 190 8.07 14.13 -24.18
C ALA A 190 6.66 13.59 -24.52
N PHE A 191 6.50 13.06 -25.73
CA PHE A 191 5.22 12.52 -26.24
C PHE A 191 4.86 11.12 -25.73
N GLY A 192 5.61 10.60 -24.76
CA GLY A 192 5.47 9.25 -24.24
C GLY A 192 6.40 8.27 -24.93
N SER A 193 6.13 7.00 -24.73
CA SER A 193 6.96 5.88 -25.21
C SER A 193 6.08 4.82 -25.85
N VAL A 194 6.67 3.98 -26.68
CA VAL A 194 5.99 2.95 -27.48
C VAL A 194 6.83 1.67 -27.53
N LEU A 195 6.23 0.62 -28.09
CA LEU A 195 6.95 -0.55 -28.58
C LEU A 195 6.94 -0.54 -30.11
N SER A 196 8.08 -0.24 -30.72
CA SER A 196 8.22 -0.09 -32.17
C SER A 196 9.26 -1.00 -32.81
N ASP A 197 10.27 -1.46 -32.06
CA ASP A 197 11.31 -2.34 -32.59
C ASP A 197 10.72 -3.69 -33.03
N THR A 198 10.84 -3.98 -34.33
CA THR A 198 10.33 -5.21 -34.94
C THR A 198 11.04 -6.45 -34.42
N LYS A 199 12.34 -6.37 -34.09
CA LYS A 199 13.10 -7.50 -33.54
C LYS A 199 12.59 -7.90 -32.15
N VAL A 200 12.22 -6.92 -31.32
CA VAL A 200 11.64 -7.15 -29.98
C VAL A 200 10.26 -7.77 -30.12
N ARG A 201 9.44 -7.26 -31.05
CA ARG A 201 8.11 -7.82 -31.35
C ARG A 201 8.18 -9.25 -31.86
N GLU A 202 9.08 -9.53 -32.80
CA GLU A 202 9.31 -10.87 -33.34
C GLU A 202 9.79 -11.85 -32.26
N ALA A 203 10.62 -11.40 -31.32
CA ALA A 203 11.08 -12.21 -30.19
C ALA A 203 9.95 -12.69 -29.25
N MET A 204 8.81 -11.99 -29.26
CA MET A 204 7.60 -12.36 -28.51
C MET A 204 6.65 -13.30 -29.28
N THR A 205 6.99 -13.72 -30.50
CA THR A 205 6.18 -14.68 -31.26
C THR A 205 6.05 -16.01 -30.49
N PRO A 206 4.85 -16.62 -30.38
CA PRO A 206 3.60 -16.32 -31.11
C PRO A 206 2.54 -15.53 -30.30
N VAL A 207 2.94 -14.76 -29.29
CA VAL A 207 2.00 -13.94 -28.50
C VAL A 207 1.19 -13.01 -29.41
N LYS A 208 -0.14 -12.98 -29.23
CA LYS A 208 -1.04 -12.06 -29.94
C LYS A 208 -0.85 -10.63 -29.47
N PHE A 209 -0.95 -9.69 -30.41
CA PHE A 209 -0.90 -8.26 -30.15
C PHE A 209 -2.26 -7.64 -30.41
N ASN A 210 -2.64 -6.69 -29.57
CA ASN A 210 -3.88 -5.94 -29.72
C ASN A 210 -3.74 -4.82 -30.79
N ARG A 211 -4.84 -4.08 -31.02
CA ARG A 211 -4.88 -2.96 -31.99
C ARG A 211 -3.89 -1.83 -31.71
N TRP A 212 -3.35 -1.74 -30.49
CA TRP A 212 -2.39 -0.73 -30.06
C TRP A 212 -0.94 -1.18 -30.26
N GLY A 213 -0.72 -2.39 -30.78
CA GLY A 213 0.63 -2.92 -30.99
C GLY A 213 1.31 -3.38 -29.69
N LEU A 214 0.53 -3.67 -28.64
CA LEU A 214 1.00 -4.24 -27.37
C LEU A 214 0.54 -5.70 -27.21
N PRO A 215 1.25 -6.54 -26.44
CA PRO A 215 0.80 -7.88 -26.10
C PRO A 215 -0.61 -7.87 -25.53
N GLU A 216 -1.48 -8.72 -26.07
CA GLU A 216 -2.82 -8.90 -25.53
C GLU A 216 -2.75 -9.78 -24.28
N VAL A 217 -3.30 -9.29 -23.17
CA VAL A 217 -3.38 -9.99 -21.90
C VAL A 217 -4.81 -10.04 -21.38
N ASP A 218 -5.14 -11.11 -20.68
CA ASP A 218 -6.33 -11.16 -19.84
C ASP A 218 -6.12 -10.25 -18.61
N PRO A 219 -7.02 -9.28 -18.34
CA PRO A 219 -6.80 -8.25 -17.31
C PRO A 219 -6.90 -8.77 -15.87
N GLU A 220 -7.47 -9.96 -15.66
CA GLU A 220 -7.55 -10.59 -14.33
C GLU A 220 -6.30 -11.43 -14.07
N THR A 221 -5.83 -12.16 -15.08
CA THR A 221 -4.75 -13.14 -14.91
C THR A 221 -3.38 -12.65 -15.34
N MET A 222 -3.33 -11.57 -16.12
CA MET A 222 -2.15 -11.05 -16.82
C MET A 222 -1.53 -12.05 -17.82
N GLN A 223 -2.28 -13.10 -18.17
CA GLN A 223 -1.86 -14.15 -19.09
C GLN A 223 -2.03 -13.68 -20.53
N THR A 224 -1.06 -13.98 -21.40
CA THR A 224 -1.15 -13.71 -22.83
C THR A 224 -1.93 -14.80 -23.57
N SER A 225 -1.96 -14.77 -24.92
CA SER A 225 -2.48 -15.88 -25.72
C SER A 225 -1.70 -17.20 -25.52
N GLU A 226 -0.47 -17.15 -25.01
CA GLU A 226 0.34 -18.31 -24.69
C GLU A 226 0.25 -18.64 -23.18
N PRO A 227 -0.22 -19.84 -22.78
CA PRO A 227 -0.50 -20.13 -21.37
C PRO A 227 0.68 -19.98 -20.39
N TRP A 228 1.90 -20.09 -20.92
CA TRP A 228 3.14 -20.03 -20.15
C TRP A 228 3.78 -18.62 -20.15
N VAL A 229 3.14 -17.64 -20.79
CA VAL A 229 3.66 -16.28 -20.96
C VAL A 229 2.65 -15.27 -20.41
N PHE A 230 3.14 -14.42 -19.53
CA PHE A 230 2.40 -13.36 -18.84
C PHE A 230 3.05 -12.01 -19.14
N ALA A 231 2.31 -10.91 -19.06
CA ALA A 231 2.86 -9.57 -19.25
C ALA A 231 2.17 -8.56 -18.33
N GLY A 232 2.90 -7.52 -17.92
CA GLY A 232 2.39 -6.50 -17.00
C GLY A 232 3.30 -5.27 -16.92
N GLY A 233 2.79 -4.19 -16.33
CA GLY A 233 3.40 -2.86 -16.37
C GLY A 233 3.12 -2.14 -17.68
N ASP A 234 3.93 -1.14 -18.04
CA ASP A 234 3.65 -0.30 -19.22
C ASP A 234 3.41 -1.12 -20.51
N ILE A 235 4.10 -2.26 -20.66
CA ILE A 235 3.97 -3.14 -21.83
C ILE A 235 2.60 -3.83 -21.89
N GLY A 236 1.96 -4.07 -20.75
CA GLY A 236 0.59 -4.58 -20.68
C GLY A 236 -0.44 -3.55 -21.15
N GLY A 237 -0.07 -2.26 -21.25
CA GLY A 237 -0.92 -1.20 -21.78
C GLY A 237 -2.06 -0.77 -20.85
N LEU A 238 -2.05 -1.24 -19.59
CA LEU A 238 -3.05 -0.91 -18.57
C LEU A 238 -2.50 0.10 -17.55
N ALA A 239 -1.27 -0.12 -17.08
CA ALA A 239 -0.62 0.71 -16.09
C ALA A 239 -0.13 2.03 -16.67
N ASN A 240 -0.28 3.12 -15.90
CA ASN A 240 0.35 4.43 -16.16
C ASN A 240 1.26 4.87 -15.01
N THR A 241 1.27 4.13 -13.91
CA THR A 241 2.03 4.44 -12.70
C THR A 241 2.89 3.27 -12.25
N THR A 242 3.89 3.56 -11.41
CA THR A 242 4.73 2.52 -10.82
C THR A 242 3.92 1.55 -9.95
N VAL A 243 2.93 2.04 -9.18
CA VAL A 243 2.12 1.19 -8.29
C VAL A 243 1.23 0.22 -9.07
N GLU A 244 0.65 0.67 -10.19
CA GLU A 244 -0.11 -0.21 -11.08
C GLU A 244 0.79 -1.28 -11.70
N SER A 245 1.98 -0.90 -12.17
CA SER A 245 2.96 -1.85 -12.73
C SER A 245 3.41 -2.91 -11.71
N VAL A 246 3.63 -2.50 -10.46
CA VAL A 246 3.91 -3.44 -9.35
C VAL A 246 2.71 -4.35 -9.10
N ASN A 247 1.49 -3.83 -9.17
CA ASN A 247 0.28 -4.62 -9.02
C ASN A 247 0.09 -5.63 -10.15
N ASP A 248 0.40 -5.28 -11.40
CA ASP A 248 0.35 -6.22 -12.52
C ASP A 248 1.30 -7.40 -12.30
N GLY A 249 2.53 -7.13 -11.85
CA GLY A 249 3.49 -8.17 -11.48
C GLY A 249 3.00 -9.03 -10.31
N LYS A 250 2.38 -8.41 -9.30
CA LYS A 250 1.76 -9.12 -8.17
C LYS A 250 0.62 -10.03 -8.62
N GLN A 251 -0.27 -9.53 -9.47
CA GLN A 251 -1.39 -10.28 -10.02
C GLN A 251 -0.91 -11.45 -10.86
N ALA A 252 0.01 -11.19 -11.80
CA ALA A 252 0.62 -12.22 -12.63
C ALA A 252 1.27 -13.32 -11.80
N SER A 253 1.92 -12.99 -10.67
CA SER A 253 2.61 -13.98 -9.84
C SER A 253 1.70 -15.10 -9.32
N TRP A 254 0.45 -14.79 -8.97
CA TRP A 254 -0.53 -15.79 -8.51
C TRP A 254 -0.93 -16.76 -9.63
N TYR A 255 -1.19 -16.23 -10.82
CA TYR A 255 -1.61 -17.05 -11.97
C TYR A 255 -0.44 -17.78 -12.61
N MET A 256 0.77 -17.22 -12.57
CA MET A 256 2.00 -17.93 -12.89
C MET A 256 2.24 -19.08 -11.92
N HIS A 257 2.04 -18.87 -10.61
CA HIS A 257 2.11 -19.93 -9.61
C HIS A 257 1.11 -21.05 -9.93
N ARG A 258 -0.17 -20.72 -10.15
CA ARG A 258 -1.21 -21.68 -10.53
C ARG A 258 -0.86 -22.44 -11.80
N TYR A 259 -0.40 -21.74 -12.83
CA TYR A 259 0.03 -22.35 -14.09
C TYR A 259 1.17 -23.34 -13.87
N ILE A 260 2.25 -22.93 -13.19
CA ILE A 260 3.40 -23.79 -12.92
C ILE A 260 2.97 -25.01 -12.10
N GLN A 261 2.19 -24.86 -11.02
CA GLN A 261 1.70 -25.98 -10.21
C GLN A 261 0.89 -26.99 -11.03
N SER A 262 0.05 -26.51 -11.96
CA SER A 262 -0.71 -27.38 -12.86
C SER A 262 0.16 -28.24 -13.76
N LEU A 263 1.36 -27.78 -14.15
CA LEU A 263 2.31 -28.58 -14.93
C LEU A 263 2.87 -29.79 -14.16
N TYR A 264 2.83 -29.72 -12.83
CA TYR A 264 3.29 -30.78 -11.93
C TYR A 264 2.12 -31.53 -11.27
N GLY A 265 0.89 -31.36 -11.75
CA GLY A 265 -0.30 -32.04 -11.23
C GLY A 265 -0.71 -31.60 -9.82
N ALA A 266 -0.23 -30.43 -9.36
CA ALA A 266 -0.58 -29.87 -8.07
C ALA A 266 -1.74 -28.87 -8.20
N ALA A 267 -2.76 -29.04 -7.36
CA ALA A 267 -3.85 -28.09 -7.25
C ALA A 267 -3.46 -26.93 -6.33
N VAL A 268 -4.00 -25.74 -6.61
CA VAL A 268 -3.86 -24.54 -5.78
C VAL A 268 -5.24 -24.06 -5.34
N SER A 269 -5.30 -23.29 -4.25
CA SER A 269 -6.52 -22.65 -3.76
C SER A 269 -7.20 -21.85 -4.88
N THR A 270 -8.53 -21.82 -4.90
CA THR A 270 -9.28 -20.93 -5.80
C THR A 270 -9.19 -19.48 -5.36
N THR A 271 -8.94 -19.25 -4.07
CA THR A 271 -8.76 -17.93 -3.48
C THR A 271 -7.27 -17.57 -3.49
N PRO A 272 -6.88 -16.39 -3.99
CA PRO A 272 -5.48 -15.95 -3.95
C PRO A 272 -4.89 -15.87 -2.53
N GLU A 273 -3.76 -16.55 -2.33
CA GLU A 273 -3.04 -16.66 -1.06
C GLU A 273 -1.57 -16.20 -1.23
N LEU A 274 -1.39 -14.96 -1.69
CA LEU A 274 -0.05 -14.38 -1.82
C LEU A 274 0.58 -14.17 -0.43
N PRO A 275 1.83 -14.62 -0.20
CA PRO A 275 2.50 -14.44 1.07
C PRO A 275 2.64 -12.97 1.47
N LEU A 276 2.67 -12.72 2.78
CA LEU A 276 3.07 -11.43 3.34
C LEU A 276 4.59 -11.21 3.19
N PHE A 277 5.03 -10.02 3.59
CA PHE A 277 6.45 -9.70 3.73
C PHE A 277 6.94 -10.11 5.12
N TYR A 278 8.08 -10.80 5.18
CA TYR A 278 8.69 -11.29 6.42
C TYR A 278 10.14 -10.83 6.56
N THR A 279 10.57 -10.70 7.80
CA THR A 279 11.91 -10.34 8.23
C THR A 279 12.31 -11.18 9.45
N PRO A 280 13.59 -11.16 9.88
CA PRO A 280 13.99 -11.81 11.13
C PRO A 280 13.24 -11.30 12.39
N ILE A 281 12.61 -10.13 12.34
CA ILE A 281 11.83 -9.58 13.47
C ILE A 281 10.59 -10.44 13.74
N ASP A 282 9.98 -11.02 12.70
CA ASP A 282 8.77 -11.82 12.82
C ASP A 282 9.01 -13.17 13.53
N LEU A 283 10.27 -13.56 13.72
CA LEU A 283 10.69 -14.77 14.45
C LEU A 283 10.96 -14.52 15.94
N VAL A 284 10.88 -13.26 16.41
CA VAL A 284 11.11 -12.93 17.82
C VAL A 284 10.01 -13.56 18.68
N ASP A 285 10.41 -14.42 19.61
CA ASP A 285 9.49 -14.99 20.60
C ASP A 285 9.08 -13.91 21.61
N ILE A 286 7.77 -13.62 21.64
CA ILE A 286 7.16 -12.67 22.57
C ILE A 286 6.26 -13.36 23.60
N SER A 287 6.35 -14.68 23.75
CA SER A 287 5.60 -15.43 24.77
C SER A 287 6.12 -15.16 26.18
N VAL A 288 5.26 -15.36 27.19
CA VAL A 288 5.61 -15.17 28.60
C VAL A 288 4.86 -16.16 29.49
N GLU A 289 5.49 -16.61 30.57
CA GLU A 289 4.83 -17.41 31.60
C GLU A 289 4.64 -16.57 32.88
N MET A 290 3.41 -16.55 33.41
CA MET A 290 3.07 -15.85 34.65
C MET A 290 2.08 -16.70 35.46
N ALA A 291 2.37 -16.88 36.76
CA ALA A 291 1.54 -17.69 37.66
C ALA A 291 1.26 -19.12 37.16
N GLY A 292 2.21 -19.72 36.41
CA GLY A 292 2.07 -21.05 35.80
C GLY A 292 1.22 -21.08 34.53
N LEU A 293 0.71 -19.93 34.08
CA LEU A 293 -0.03 -19.78 32.83
C LEU A 293 0.91 -19.30 31.71
N LYS A 294 0.81 -19.93 30.54
CA LYS A 294 1.60 -19.59 29.36
C LYS A 294 0.79 -18.71 28.42
N PHE A 295 1.29 -17.50 28.17
CA PHE A 295 0.68 -16.53 27.28
C PHE A 295 1.44 -16.52 25.96
N PRO A 296 0.75 -16.64 24.81
CA PRO A 296 1.40 -16.60 23.50
C PRO A 296 1.98 -15.21 23.17
N ASN A 297 1.45 -14.17 23.80
CA ASN A 297 1.98 -12.81 23.84
C ASN A 297 1.47 -12.09 25.09
N PRO A 298 2.12 -11.01 25.57
CA PRO A 298 1.78 -10.38 26.86
C PRO A 298 0.59 -9.40 26.76
N PHE A 299 -0.11 -9.34 25.63
CA PHE A 299 -1.16 -8.35 25.39
C PHE A 299 -2.53 -8.98 25.58
N GLY A 300 -3.39 -8.31 26.36
CA GLY A 300 -4.74 -8.80 26.60
C GLY A 300 -5.77 -7.69 26.76
N LEU A 301 -7.03 -8.08 26.60
CA LEU A 301 -8.16 -7.20 26.84
C LEU A 301 -8.51 -7.19 28.33
N ALA A 302 -8.54 -6.01 28.94
CA ALA A 302 -9.01 -5.84 30.31
C ALA A 302 -10.53 -6.07 30.45
N SER A 303 -11.00 -6.29 31.68
CA SER A 303 -12.42 -6.35 32.03
C SER A 303 -13.07 -4.97 31.85
N ALA A 304 -13.60 -4.72 30.65
CA ALA A 304 -14.03 -3.38 30.22
C ALA A 304 -15.00 -3.46 29.03
N THR A 305 -15.30 -2.32 28.41
CA THR A 305 -16.18 -2.26 27.23
C THR A 305 -15.75 -3.12 26.04
N PRO A 306 -14.45 -3.32 25.72
CA PRO A 306 -14.04 -4.24 24.65
C PRO A 306 -14.40 -5.70 24.91
N THR A 307 -14.73 -6.06 26.16
CA THR A 307 -15.11 -7.42 26.57
C THR A 307 -16.56 -7.49 27.05
N THR A 308 -17.41 -6.56 26.59
CA THR A 308 -18.85 -6.51 26.93
C THR A 308 -19.60 -7.80 26.61
N SER A 309 -19.21 -8.51 25.55
CA SER A 309 -19.82 -9.75 25.10
C SER A 309 -18.74 -10.76 24.69
N SER A 310 -18.99 -12.05 24.89
CA SER A 310 -18.04 -13.13 24.55
C SER A 310 -17.71 -13.20 23.05
N SER A 311 -18.63 -12.81 22.17
CA SER A 311 -18.35 -12.69 20.73
C SER A 311 -17.31 -11.60 20.39
N MET A 312 -17.11 -10.61 21.25
CA MET A 312 -16.02 -9.64 21.11
C MET A 312 -14.68 -10.26 21.47
N ILE A 313 -14.65 -11.06 22.54
CA ILE A 313 -13.47 -11.81 22.98
C ILE A 313 -13.04 -12.82 21.90
N ARG A 314 -14.00 -13.56 21.31
CA ARG A 314 -13.74 -14.45 20.17
C ARG A 314 -12.99 -13.73 19.05
N ARG A 315 -13.51 -12.59 18.59
CA ARG A 315 -12.87 -11.80 17.52
C ARG A 315 -11.50 -11.26 17.93
N ALA A 316 -11.28 -11.01 19.22
CA ALA A 316 -9.97 -10.60 19.72
C ALA A 316 -8.96 -11.74 19.65
N PHE A 317 -9.34 -12.97 20.01
CA PHE A 317 -8.49 -14.15 19.84
C PHE A 317 -8.24 -14.47 18.36
N GLU A 318 -9.26 -14.35 17.49
CA GLU A 318 -9.09 -14.46 16.03
C GLU A 318 -8.10 -13.41 15.48
N ALA A 319 -8.02 -12.24 16.11
CA ALA A 319 -7.06 -11.19 15.76
C ALA A 319 -5.67 -11.36 16.40
N GLY A 320 -5.48 -12.34 17.31
CA GLY A 320 -4.19 -12.68 17.92
C GLY A 320 -3.91 -12.08 19.31
N TRP A 321 -4.90 -11.54 20.01
CA TRP A 321 -4.73 -11.12 21.42
C TRP A 321 -4.37 -12.31 22.30
N GLY A 322 -3.30 -12.23 23.10
CA GLY A 322 -2.81 -13.38 23.85
C GLY A 322 -3.70 -13.81 25.02
N PHE A 323 -4.42 -12.86 25.63
CA PHE A 323 -5.41 -13.16 26.66
C PHE A 323 -6.59 -12.18 26.67
N SER A 324 -7.63 -12.53 27.40
CA SER A 324 -8.75 -11.63 27.66
C SER A 324 -9.30 -11.85 29.05
N VAL A 325 -9.82 -10.78 29.64
CA VAL A 325 -10.60 -10.82 30.88
C VAL A 325 -12.07 -10.61 30.54
N THR A 326 -12.97 -11.46 31.05
CA THR A 326 -14.41 -11.23 30.89
C THR A 326 -14.82 -9.90 31.51
N LYS A 327 -15.86 -9.23 31.00
CA LYS A 327 -16.48 -8.15 31.76
C LYS A 327 -16.90 -8.70 33.12
N THR A 328 -16.60 -7.96 34.19
CA THR A 328 -16.89 -8.38 35.56
C THR A 328 -18.35 -8.84 35.66
N PHE A 329 -18.61 -10.03 36.21
CA PHE A 329 -19.97 -10.52 36.42
C PHE A 329 -20.16 -11.00 37.85
N SER A 330 -21.42 -11.11 38.26
CA SER A 330 -21.83 -11.46 39.63
C SER A 330 -22.94 -12.52 39.59
N LEU A 331 -23.35 -12.98 40.78
CA LEU A 331 -24.53 -13.83 40.95
C LEU A 331 -25.80 -13.07 40.53
N ASP A 332 -26.85 -13.80 40.15
CA ASP A 332 -28.11 -13.23 39.64
C ASP A 332 -28.80 -12.29 40.66
N LYS A 333 -28.60 -12.51 41.96
CA LYS A 333 -29.11 -11.65 43.03
C LYS A 333 -28.48 -10.24 43.05
N ASP A 334 -27.31 -10.10 42.42
CA ASP A 334 -26.53 -8.86 42.35
C ASP A 334 -26.61 -8.22 40.95
N ILE A 335 -27.62 -8.57 40.14
CA ILE A 335 -27.80 -8.02 38.80
C ILE A 335 -27.89 -6.48 38.83
N VAL A 336 -27.28 -5.85 37.83
CA VAL A 336 -27.24 -4.39 37.68
C VAL A 336 -27.89 -3.93 36.39
N THR A 337 -28.24 -2.64 36.34
CA THR A 337 -28.69 -1.95 35.12
C THR A 337 -27.84 -0.70 34.92
N ASN A 338 -27.22 -0.56 33.76
CA ASN A 338 -26.43 0.62 33.42
C ASN A 338 -27.32 1.83 33.08
N VAL A 339 -26.77 3.03 33.28
CA VAL A 339 -27.39 4.30 32.85
C VAL A 339 -26.83 4.79 31.51
N SER A 340 -27.45 5.82 30.93
CA SER A 340 -26.95 6.49 29.72
C SER A 340 -27.24 7.99 29.78
N PRO A 341 -26.26 8.88 29.49
CA PRO A 341 -24.90 8.60 29.03
C PRO A 341 -23.97 8.10 30.15
N ARG A 342 -22.94 7.31 29.80
CA ARG A 342 -22.04 6.69 30.80
C ARG A 342 -20.57 6.58 30.43
N ILE A 343 -20.18 6.85 29.19
CA ILE A 343 -18.79 6.87 28.75
C ILE A 343 -18.60 8.16 27.96
N VAL A 344 -17.64 8.96 28.37
CA VAL A 344 -17.33 10.25 27.76
C VAL A 344 -15.84 10.36 27.47
N ARG A 345 -15.51 11.14 26.44
CA ARG A 345 -14.12 11.49 26.17
C ARG A 345 -13.53 12.28 27.33
N GLY A 346 -12.24 12.12 27.54
CA GLY A 346 -11.45 12.95 28.45
C GLY A 346 -11.29 14.37 27.92
N VAL A 347 -11.09 15.30 28.87
CA VAL A 347 -10.67 16.68 28.62
C VAL A 347 -9.17 16.90 28.87
N THR A 348 -8.43 15.82 29.12
CA THR A 348 -7.00 15.83 29.50
C THR A 348 -6.09 16.33 28.39
N SER A 349 -6.53 16.26 27.13
CA SER A 349 -5.79 16.72 25.95
C SER A 349 -6.48 17.88 25.23
N GLY A 350 -7.27 18.68 25.94
CA GLY A 350 -8.00 19.80 25.36
C GLY A 350 -9.09 19.39 24.35
N PRO A 351 -9.52 20.30 23.45
CA PRO A 351 -10.63 20.07 22.51
C PRO A 351 -10.20 19.25 21.27
N ILE A 352 -9.44 18.18 21.45
CA ILE A 352 -8.96 17.30 20.36
C ILE A 352 -9.91 16.12 20.19
N TYR A 353 -10.79 16.15 19.20
CA TYR A 353 -11.76 15.08 18.88
C TYR A 353 -11.21 14.07 17.87
N GLY A 354 -11.84 12.90 17.78
CA GLY A 354 -11.43 11.84 16.85
C GLY A 354 -10.36 10.91 17.45
N PRO A 355 -9.31 10.53 16.68
CA PRO A 355 -8.35 9.51 17.10
C PRO A 355 -7.51 9.94 18.31
N GLY A 356 -6.93 8.96 19.02
CA GLY A 356 -5.93 9.22 20.06
C GLY A 356 -6.46 10.05 21.24
N GLN A 357 -7.68 9.77 21.70
CA GLN A 357 -8.25 10.46 22.86
C GLN A 357 -7.34 10.30 24.08
N GLY A 358 -6.99 11.41 24.74
CA GLY A 358 -6.05 11.40 25.86
C GLY A 358 -6.54 10.63 27.09
N SER A 359 -7.86 10.50 27.27
CA SER A 359 -8.47 9.59 28.22
C SER A 359 -9.95 9.36 27.91
N PHE A 360 -10.56 8.46 28.68
CA PHE A 360 -12.01 8.33 28.80
C PHE A 360 -12.39 8.37 30.27
N LEU A 361 -13.59 8.89 30.55
CA LEU A 361 -14.23 8.76 31.86
C LEU A 361 -15.47 7.90 31.70
N ASN A 362 -15.68 6.97 32.63
CA ASN A 362 -16.85 6.12 32.63
C ASN A 362 -17.49 6.05 34.03
N ILE A 363 -18.81 5.92 34.02
CA ILE A 363 -19.66 5.59 35.19
C ILE A 363 -20.39 4.27 34.93
N GLU A 364 -19.74 3.35 34.20
CA GLU A 364 -20.29 2.04 33.87
C GLU A 364 -20.17 1.09 35.07
N LEU A 365 -21.13 0.18 35.22
CA LEU A 365 -21.14 -0.87 36.24
C LEU A 365 -20.47 -2.16 35.73
N ILE A 366 -20.63 -3.24 36.49
CA ILE A 366 -20.32 -4.61 36.05
C ILE A 366 -21.26 -5.03 34.88
N SER A 367 -21.06 -6.23 34.37
CA SER A 367 -21.85 -6.83 33.29
C SER A 367 -23.35 -6.86 33.63
N GLU A 368 -24.19 -6.43 32.68
CA GLU A 368 -25.65 -6.66 32.72
C GLU A 368 -26.05 -8.08 32.27
N LYS A 369 -25.08 -8.87 31.77
CA LYS A 369 -25.26 -10.29 31.43
C LYS A 369 -24.99 -11.17 32.64
N THR A 370 -25.75 -12.25 32.77
CA THR A 370 -25.77 -13.17 33.93
C THR A 370 -24.49 -14.01 34.05
N ALA A 371 -24.26 -14.58 35.24
CA ALA A 371 -23.20 -15.55 35.44
C ALA A 371 -23.33 -16.77 34.52
N ALA A 372 -24.56 -17.24 34.29
CA ALA A 372 -24.82 -18.36 33.38
C ALA A 372 -24.37 -18.07 31.94
N TYR A 373 -24.60 -16.85 31.44
CA TYR A 373 -24.10 -16.42 30.13
C TYR A 373 -22.57 -16.48 30.08
N TRP A 374 -21.89 -15.94 31.10
CA TRP A 374 -20.42 -15.90 31.13
C TRP A 374 -19.80 -17.27 31.31
N CYS A 375 -20.32 -18.11 32.21
CA CYS A 375 -19.83 -19.47 32.41
C CYS A 375 -19.96 -20.31 31.13
N ARG A 376 -21.12 -20.25 30.46
CA ARG A 376 -21.28 -20.90 29.15
C ARG A 376 -20.29 -20.37 28.11
N SER A 377 -20.13 -19.04 28.06
CA SER A 377 -19.21 -18.39 27.11
C SER A 377 -17.75 -18.75 27.37
N ILE A 378 -17.34 -18.89 28.63
CA ILE A 378 -15.98 -19.30 29.01
C ILE A 378 -15.71 -20.70 28.48
N ALA A 379 -16.63 -21.64 28.71
CA ALA A 379 -16.50 -23.01 28.20
C ALA A 379 -16.39 -23.05 26.67
N GLU A 380 -17.24 -22.28 25.97
CA GLU A 380 -17.20 -22.17 24.50
C GLU A 380 -15.88 -21.56 23.99
N LEU A 381 -15.38 -20.48 24.62
CA LEU A 381 -14.14 -19.83 24.22
C LEU A 381 -12.91 -20.70 24.49
N LYS A 382 -12.87 -21.43 25.61
CA LYS A 382 -11.76 -22.32 25.92
C LYS A 382 -11.74 -23.59 25.09
N ALA A 383 -12.91 -24.08 24.67
CA ALA A 383 -12.99 -25.16 23.69
C ALA A 383 -12.39 -24.76 22.34
N ASP A 384 -12.70 -23.54 21.87
CA ASP A 384 -12.27 -23.07 20.55
C ASP A 384 -10.84 -22.48 20.55
N PHE A 385 -10.41 -21.92 21.68
CA PHE A 385 -9.12 -21.24 21.83
C PHE A 385 -8.33 -21.78 23.04
N PRO A 386 -7.91 -23.06 23.03
CA PRO A 386 -7.28 -23.69 24.20
C PRO A 386 -5.98 -23.02 24.63
N ASN A 387 -5.22 -22.46 23.68
CA ASN A 387 -3.92 -21.81 23.91
C ASN A 387 -4.02 -20.32 24.28
N HIS A 388 -5.21 -19.73 24.27
CA HIS A 388 -5.42 -18.34 24.69
C HIS A 388 -5.89 -18.31 26.15
N ILE A 389 -5.34 -17.42 26.94
CA ILE A 389 -5.70 -17.31 28.36
C ILE A 389 -7.00 -16.53 28.51
N LEU A 390 -7.97 -17.10 29.23
CA LEU A 390 -9.25 -16.47 29.55
C LEU A 390 -9.40 -16.38 31.07
N ILE A 391 -9.42 -15.13 31.55
CA ILE A 391 -9.54 -14.82 32.97
C ILE A 391 -10.99 -14.38 33.25
N ALA A 392 -11.65 -15.03 34.20
CA ALA A 392 -13.00 -14.64 34.59
C ALA A 392 -12.92 -13.52 35.65
N SER A 393 -13.34 -12.31 35.30
CA SER A 393 -13.50 -11.23 36.28
C SER A 393 -14.82 -11.39 37.00
N ILE A 394 -14.75 -11.54 38.32
CA ILE A 394 -15.92 -11.77 39.17
C ILE A 394 -15.99 -10.75 40.31
N MET A 395 -17.21 -10.47 40.74
CA MET A 395 -17.47 -9.58 41.88
C MET A 395 -18.63 -10.11 42.70
N SER A 396 -18.50 -10.00 44.02
CA SER A 396 -19.56 -10.29 44.97
C SER A 396 -19.55 -9.30 46.14
N SER A 397 -20.63 -9.32 46.93
CA SER A 397 -20.69 -8.66 48.22
C SER A 397 -19.71 -9.28 49.22
N TYR A 398 -19.50 -8.66 50.39
CA TYR A 398 -18.65 -9.23 51.43
C TYR A 398 -19.31 -10.45 52.12
N SER A 399 -19.38 -11.55 51.39
CA SER A 399 -19.96 -12.83 51.78
C SER A 399 -19.06 -13.96 51.31
N LYS A 400 -18.54 -14.75 52.26
CA LYS A 400 -17.65 -15.88 51.97
C LYS A 400 -18.33 -16.91 51.05
N ASP A 401 -19.60 -17.19 51.31
CA ASP A 401 -20.36 -18.19 50.55
C ASP A 401 -20.54 -17.75 49.10
N ASP A 402 -20.84 -16.46 48.88
CA ASP A 402 -21.06 -15.94 47.53
C ASP A 402 -19.77 -15.89 46.70
N TRP A 403 -18.66 -15.47 47.30
CA TRP A 403 -17.34 -15.52 46.64
C TRP A 403 -16.95 -16.95 46.32
N THR A 404 -17.23 -17.90 47.21
CA THR A 404 -16.94 -19.33 47.00
C THR A 404 -17.82 -19.93 45.89
N GLU A 405 -19.10 -19.59 45.86
CA GLU A 405 -20.03 -20.05 44.83
C GLU A 405 -19.61 -19.54 43.45
N LEU A 406 -19.43 -18.23 43.30
CA LEU A 406 -19.14 -17.60 42.01
C LEU A 406 -17.75 -17.99 41.47
N SER A 407 -16.74 -18.09 42.33
CA SER A 407 -15.40 -18.56 41.92
C SER A 407 -15.42 -20.00 41.41
N LYS A 408 -16.11 -20.91 42.12
CA LYS A 408 -16.28 -22.31 41.67
C LYS A 408 -17.04 -22.40 40.35
N MET A 409 -18.08 -21.58 40.15
CA MET A 409 -18.80 -21.55 38.87
C MET A 409 -17.87 -21.20 37.70
N ALA A 410 -17.03 -20.17 37.88
CA ALA A 410 -16.08 -19.74 36.85
C ALA A 410 -14.93 -20.76 36.63
N GLU A 411 -14.42 -21.39 37.69
CA GLU A 411 -13.44 -22.47 37.60
C GLU A 411 -14.01 -23.69 36.87
N VAL A 412 -15.20 -24.15 37.24
CA VAL A 412 -15.88 -25.30 36.58
C VAL A 412 -16.19 -25.00 35.12
N ALA A 413 -16.47 -23.75 34.77
CA ALA A 413 -16.63 -23.32 33.38
C ALA A 413 -15.33 -23.43 32.56
N GLY A 414 -14.18 -23.58 33.20
CA GLY A 414 -12.88 -23.77 32.56
C GLY A 414 -12.06 -22.49 32.40
N ALA A 415 -12.35 -21.42 33.18
CA ALA A 415 -11.49 -20.24 33.17
C ALA A 415 -10.07 -20.61 33.61
N ASP A 416 -9.05 -20.07 32.94
CA ASP A 416 -7.64 -20.37 33.27
C ASP A 416 -7.22 -19.70 34.59
N ALA A 417 -7.86 -18.58 34.92
CA ALA A 417 -7.69 -17.85 36.17
C ALA A 417 -8.92 -17.01 36.50
N LEU A 418 -8.92 -16.46 37.71
CA LEU A 418 -9.92 -15.51 38.19
C LEU A 418 -9.26 -14.14 38.44
N GLU A 419 -9.99 -13.07 38.09
CA GLU A 419 -9.70 -11.71 38.53
C GLU A 419 -10.79 -11.28 39.52
N LEU A 420 -10.39 -10.89 40.73
CA LEU A 420 -11.33 -10.47 41.76
C LEU A 420 -11.48 -8.95 41.70
N ASN A 421 -12.64 -8.46 41.25
CA ASN A 421 -12.89 -7.03 41.15
C ASN A 421 -13.26 -6.46 42.52
N LEU A 422 -12.33 -5.71 43.12
CA LEU A 422 -12.51 -5.05 44.41
C LEU A 422 -12.62 -3.52 44.26
N SER A 423 -12.97 -3.04 43.06
CA SER A 423 -12.70 -1.65 42.68
C SER A 423 -13.90 -0.89 42.15
N CYS A 424 -15.02 -1.53 41.77
CA CYS A 424 -16.18 -0.81 41.22
C CYS A 424 -16.77 0.15 42.28
N PRO A 425 -16.71 1.49 42.08
CA PRO A 425 -17.01 2.45 43.14
C PRO A 425 -18.42 3.03 43.09
N HIS A 426 -19.14 2.85 41.97
CA HIS A 426 -20.40 3.54 41.71
C HIS A 426 -21.59 2.74 42.29
N GLY A 427 -22.29 3.32 43.27
CA GLY A 427 -23.56 2.80 43.80
C GLY A 427 -23.48 1.54 44.68
N MET A 428 -22.28 1.07 45.00
CA MET A 428 -22.08 -0.19 45.75
C MET A 428 -21.40 -0.03 47.12
N GLY A 429 -20.90 1.16 47.47
CA GLY A 429 -20.31 1.42 48.78
C GLY A 429 -21.30 1.22 49.94
N GLU A 430 -22.57 1.59 49.75
CA GLU A 430 -23.65 1.37 50.75
C GLU A 430 -24.02 -0.12 50.91
N ARG A 431 -23.59 -0.99 49.98
CA ARG A 431 -23.83 -2.44 50.01
C ARG A 431 -22.59 -3.26 50.41
N GLY A 432 -21.48 -2.60 50.79
CA GLY A 432 -20.25 -3.28 51.17
C GLY A 432 -19.59 -4.09 50.05
N MET A 433 -19.67 -3.62 48.79
CA MET A 433 -19.03 -4.27 47.64
C MET A 433 -18.06 -3.32 46.92
N GLY A 434 -17.19 -3.90 46.06
CA GLY A 434 -16.31 -3.14 45.19
C GLY A 434 -15.31 -2.29 45.98
N LEU A 435 -15.24 -0.98 45.67
CA LEU A 435 -14.24 -0.05 46.23
C LEU A 435 -14.16 -0.07 47.77
N ALA A 436 -15.29 -0.32 48.46
CA ALA A 436 -15.32 -0.45 49.91
C ALA A 436 -14.43 -1.60 50.43
N CYS A 437 -14.35 -2.71 49.68
CA CYS A 437 -13.48 -3.83 50.02
C CYS A 437 -12.03 -3.59 49.59
N GLY A 438 -11.80 -3.06 48.38
CA GLY A 438 -10.44 -2.89 47.83
C GLY A 438 -9.57 -1.86 48.55
N GLN A 439 -10.18 -1.02 49.41
CA GLN A 439 -9.48 -0.02 50.22
C GLN A 439 -9.15 -0.50 51.64
N ASP A 440 -9.68 -1.65 52.07
CA ASP A 440 -9.44 -2.23 53.39
C ASP A 440 -8.60 -3.52 53.27
N PRO A 441 -7.33 -3.51 53.71
CA PRO A 441 -6.45 -4.67 53.64
C PRO A 441 -6.98 -5.92 54.36
N GLU A 442 -7.82 -5.77 55.39
CA GLU A 442 -8.43 -6.89 56.11
C GLU A 442 -9.53 -7.55 55.26
N LEU A 443 -10.42 -6.76 54.67
CA LEU A 443 -11.45 -7.27 53.77
C LEU A 443 -10.83 -7.96 52.54
N VAL A 444 -9.79 -7.37 51.95
CA VAL A 444 -9.03 -7.98 50.84
C VAL A 444 -8.47 -9.34 51.25
N ARG A 445 -7.83 -9.43 52.42
CA ARG A 445 -7.25 -10.69 52.92
C ARG A 445 -8.32 -11.75 53.18
N ASN A 446 -9.48 -11.36 53.68
CA ASN A 446 -10.57 -12.29 53.97
C ASN A 446 -11.26 -12.81 52.70
N ILE A 447 -11.28 -12.00 51.63
CA ILE A 447 -11.73 -12.44 50.29
C ILE A 447 -10.67 -13.38 49.65
N CYS A 448 -9.38 -13.12 49.90
CA CYS A 448 -8.25 -13.88 49.37
C CYS A 448 -7.47 -14.64 50.48
N PRO A 449 -8.07 -15.60 51.19
CA PRO A 449 -7.40 -16.26 52.29
C PRO A 449 -6.17 -17.04 51.80
N ASP A 450 -5.06 -16.97 52.54
CA ASP A 450 -3.84 -17.73 52.22
C ASP A 450 -4.14 -19.23 52.39
N PRO A 451 -4.00 -20.04 51.32
CA PRO A 451 -4.23 -21.48 51.41
C PRO A 451 -3.28 -22.20 52.40
N LYS A 452 -2.19 -21.56 52.86
CA LYS A 452 -1.23 -22.11 53.83
C LYS A 452 -1.51 -21.72 55.30
N CYS A 453 -2.51 -20.91 55.58
CA CYS A 453 -2.86 -20.46 56.95
C CYS A 453 -3.98 -21.29 57.62
N HIS A 454 -4.27 -22.49 57.12
CA HIS A 454 -5.22 -23.43 57.73
C HIS A 454 -4.56 -24.70 58.26
#